data_AF-A0A1Q5B955-F1
#
_entry.id   AF-A0A1Q5B955-F1
#
_cell.length_a   1.000
_cell.length_b   1.000
_cell.length_c   1.000
_cell.angle_alpha   90.00
_cell.angle_beta   90.00
_cell.angle_gamma   90.00
#
_symmetry.space_group_name_H-M   'P 1'
#
loop_
_entity.id
_entity.type
_entity.pdbx_description
1 polymer ?
#
loop_
_entity_poly.entity_id
_entity_poly.type
_entity_poly.pdbx_seq_one_letter_code
_entity_poly.pdbx_strand_id
1 'polypeptide(L)'
;MITDAPAPPRRRAARAAVLLAVFVCAACGLVYELALVALGSYLIGDAVGQASIVLGVMVFAMGVGALAAKPWQSRAAAAFAAVELTLALLGGLSVLGLYAAFAWLDLYGPALVGTAFVLGLLIGAEIPLLMVLLQRIREQSAGDAVADLFAADYVGALLGGLAFPFVLIPVFGQLKGALVVGAVNAVAGLALVCTVFRADLGRRSRLALGAGSVVVALLLGYAWITAHDFEVTARQQLYRDPVVHAERSRYQEIVLTRSVREVGHADSDLRLFLNGDLQFSSVDEYRYHESLVHPALRGPRGEVLVLGAGDGLALREILKYPDVRRVTVVDLDPAVVRLAKSEPQLRELNGNSFADPRVRVLNLDAFGWLRTAMDRFDVVVADLPDPDETATAKLYTIEFYALVRSVLAAGGRLVVQAGSPYFAPRSYWSIERSVREAGFATVPYHVDVPSFGDWGFVLAAPGTAAPALELPADALPLRFLTPSVLAAAATFPADRPRVDVPASTLLQPRVLEYARAEWRGY
;
A
#
# COMPACT_ATOMS: atom_id res chain seq x y z
N MET A 1 58.72 -0.40 9.19
CA MET A 1 57.96 0.87 9.18
C MET A 1 58.06 1.48 7.80
N ILE A 2 57.08 1.20 6.93
CA ILE A 2 56.93 1.91 5.67
C ILE A 2 56.07 3.13 6.00
N THR A 3 56.68 4.30 6.00
CA THR A 3 56.01 5.58 6.26
C THR A 3 54.99 5.84 5.15
N ASP A 4 53.71 5.88 5.52
CA ASP A 4 52.57 6.18 4.66
C ASP A 4 52.62 7.68 4.30
N ALA A 5 53.43 8.02 3.30
CA ALA A 5 53.53 9.38 2.80
C ALA A 5 52.15 9.80 2.24
N PRO A 6 51.64 11.00 2.58
CA PRO A 6 50.32 11.43 2.14
C PRO A 6 50.26 11.47 0.60
N ALA A 7 49.38 10.64 0.02
CA ALA A 7 49.18 10.60 -1.43
C ALA A 7 48.91 12.01 -2.00
N PRO A 8 49.45 12.35 -3.19
CA PRO A 8 49.30 13.67 -3.78
C PRO A 8 47.81 14.06 -3.89
N PRO A 9 47.46 15.36 -3.76
CA PRO A 9 46.07 15.82 -3.61
C PRO A 9 45.13 15.36 -4.73
N ARG A 10 45.64 15.21 -5.96
CA ARG A 10 44.87 14.66 -7.10
C ARG A 10 44.44 13.20 -6.92
N ARG A 11 45.27 12.35 -6.28
CA ARG A 11 44.92 10.93 -6.02
C ARG A 11 43.89 10.80 -4.90
N ARG A 12 43.95 11.68 -3.89
CA ARG A 12 42.93 11.75 -2.83
C ARG A 12 41.56 12.15 -3.37
N ALA A 13 41.52 13.19 -4.21
CA ALA A 13 40.29 13.62 -4.86
C ALA A 13 39.70 12.54 -5.80
N ALA A 14 40.55 11.86 -6.59
CA ALA A 14 40.12 10.75 -7.44
C ALA A 14 39.53 9.57 -6.64
N ARG A 15 40.16 9.19 -5.52
CA ARG A 15 39.64 8.14 -4.63
C ARG A 15 38.31 8.53 -4.01
N ALA A 16 38.20 9.76 -3.50
CA ALA A 16 36.96 10.28 -2.95
C ALA A 16 35.84 10.27 -4.00
N ALA A 17 36.14 10.61 -5.25
CA ALA A 17 35.17 10.55 -6.35
C ALA A 17 34.71 9.11 -6.65
N VAL A 18 35.61 8.12 -6.63
CA VAL A 18 35.22 6.70 -6.78
C VAL A 18 34.32 6.26 -5.63
N LEU A 19 34.69 6.55 -4.38
CA LEU A 19 33.89 6.17 -3.21
C LEU A 19 32.53 6.89 -3.19
N LEU A 20 32.47 8.14 -3.65
CA LEU A 20 31.21 8.85 -3.84
C LEU A 20 30.35 8.19 -4.92
N ALA A 21 30.94 7.75 -6.03
CA ALA A 21 30.20 7.02 -7.06
C ALA A 21 29.65 5.71 -6.51
N VAL A 22 30.46 4.92 -5.79
CA VAL A 22 30.01 3.67 -5.12
C VAL A 22 28.82 3.96 -4.20
N PHE A 23 28.92 5.00 -3.38
CA PHE A 23 27.84 5.44 -2.50
C PHE A 23 26.56 5.77 -3.28
N VAL A 24 26.65 6.51 -4.39
CA VAL A 24 25.48 6.88 -5.19
C VAL A 24 24.88 5.67 -5.92
N CYS A 25 25.71 4.80 -6.49
CA CYS A 25 25.29 3.58 -7.17
C CYS A 25 24.55 2.65 -6.19
N ALA A 26 25.09 2.44 -4.99
CA ALA A 26 24.45 1.64 -3.94
C ALA A 26 23.11 2.24 -3.50
N ALA A 27 23.05 3.57 -3.35
CA ALA A 27 21.79 4.26 -3.06
C ALA A 27 20.76 4.05 -4.17
N CYS A 28 21.15 4.19 -5.45
CA CYS A 28 20.25 4.00 -6.58
C CYS A 28 19.80 2.54 -6.73
N GLY A 29 20.71 1.58 -6.58
CA GLY A 29 20.43 0.15 -6.62
C GLY A 29 19.37 -0.26 -5.60
N LEU A 30 19.53 0.17 -4.34
CA LEU A 30 18.53 -0.11 -3.31
C LEU A 30 17.20 0.60 -3.59
N VAL A 31 17.22 1.83 -4.11
CA VAL A 31 15.98 2.52 -4.48
C VAL A 31 15.23 1.77 -5.58
N TYR A 32 15.91 1.23 -6.60
CA TYR A 32 15.26 0.40 -7.62
C TYR A 32 14.64 -0.85 -7.01
N GLU A 33 15.37 -1.54 -6.15
CA GLU A 33 14.88 -2.71 -5.44
C GLU A 33 13.59 -2.40 -4.66
N LEU A 34 13.62 -1.34 -3.84
CA LEU A 34 12.45 -0.91 -3.06
C LEU A 34 11.30 -0.42 -3.95
N ALA A 35 11.59 0.21 -5.09
CA ALA A 35 10.58 0.63 -6.04
C ALA A 35 9.84 -0.55 -6.68
N LEU A 36 10.55 -1.64 -6.98
CA LEU A 36 9.96 -2.88 -7.47
C LEU A 36 9.07 -3.54 -6.40
N VAL A 37 9.57 -3.65 -5.17
CA VAL A 37 8.81 -4.22 -4.05
C VAL A 37 7.55 -3.41 -3.75
N ALA A 38 7.68 -2.08 -3.67
CA ALA A 38 6.56 -1.19 -3.40
C ALA A 38 5.50 -1.26 -4.51
N LEU A 39 5.92 -1.41 -5.77
CA LEU A 39 4.99 -1.57 -6.89
C LEU A 39 4.22 -2.89 -6.81
N GLY A 40 4.91 -4.00 -6.51
CA GLY A 40 4.27 -5.30 -6.40
C GLY A 40 3.30 -5.39 -5.24
N SER A 41 3.66 -4.81 -4.10
CA SER A 41 2.75 -4.69 -2.97
C SER A 41 1.49 -3.91 -3.35
N TYR A 42 1.63 -2.87 -4.16
CA TYR A 42 0.52 -2.01 -4.57
C TYR A 42 -0.39 -2.65 -5.62
N LEU A 43 0.16 -3.32 -6.63
CA LEU A 43 -0.63 -3.90 -7.73
C LEU A 43 -1.23 -5.27 -7.39
N ILE A 44 -0.59 -6.02 -6.48
CA ILE A 44 -0.94 -7.42 -6.18
C ILE A 44 -1.41 -7.63 -4.73
N GLY A 45 -1.19 -6.65 -3.83
CA GLY A 45 -1.61 -6.76 -2.42
C GLY A 45 -0.75 -7.68 -1.54
N ASP A 46 0.32 -8.29 -2.07
CA ASP A 46 1.19 -9.22 -1.31
C ASP A 46 2.61 -8.68 -1.07
N ALA A 47 2.74 -7.73 -0.13
CA ALA A 47 4.04 -7.11 0.19
C ALA A 47 5.17 -8.12 0.45
N VAL A 48 4.90 -9.18 1.20
CA VAL A 48 5.92 -10.15 1.65
C VAL A 48 6.37 -11.05 0.51
N GLY A 49 5.42 -11.58 -0.28
CA GLY A 49 5.76 -12.40 -1.44
C GLY A 49 6.56 -11.60 -2.48
N GLN A 50 6.14 -10.36 -2.75
CA GLN A 50 6.82 -9.50 -3.73
C GLN A 50 8.21 -9.10 -3.25
N ALA A 51 8.37 -8.75 -1.97
CA ALA A 51 9.68 -8.52 -1.37
C ALA A 51 10.60 -9.74 -1.53
N SER A 52 10.08 -10.94 -1.23
CA SER A 52 10.85 -12.18 -1.29
C SER A 52 11.31 -12.52 -2.71
N ILE A 53 10.44 -12.33 -3.71
CA ILE A 53 10.77 -12.54 -5.13
C ILE A 53 11.83 -11.55 -5.59
N VAL A 54 11.63 -10.25 -5.35
CA VAL A 54 12.57 -9.21 -5.79
C VAL A 54 13.93 -9.41 -5.13
N LEU A 55 13.98 -9.55 -3.80
CA LEU A 55 15.23 -9.78 -3.05
C LEU A 55 15.95 -11.04 -3.55
N GLY A 56 15.24 -12.17 -3.62
CA GLY A 56 15.84 -13.45 -4.01
C GLY A 56 16.39 -13.43 -5.43
N VAL A 57 15.60 -12.91 -6.39
CA VAL A 57 16.00 -12.83 -7.80
C VAL A 57 17.14 -11.83 -7.99
N MET A 58 17.08 -10.66 -7.36
CA MET A 58 18.12 -9.63 -7.48
C MET A 58 19.44 -10.10 -6.88
N VAL A 59 19.45 -10.71 -5.69
CA VAL A 59 20.68 -11.22 -5.06
C VAL A 59 21.34 -12.31 -5.92
N PHE A 60 20.54 -13.24 -6.46
CA PHE A 60 21.05 -14.24 -7.39
C PHE A 60 21.63 -13.59 -8.65
N ALA A 61 20.90 -12.66 -9.26
CA ALA A 61 21.33 -11.96 -10.46
C ALA A 61 22.58 -11.10 -10.23
N MET A 62 22.73 -10.49 -9.05
CA MET A 62 23.94 -9.75 -8.67
C MET A 62 25.17 -10.65 -8.70
N GLY A 63 25.07 -11.89 -8.18
CA GLY A 63 26.14 -12.88 -8.27
C GLY A 63 26.51 -13.22 -9.71
N VAL A 64 25.51 -13.41 -10.58
CA VAL A 64 25.72 -13.67 -12.01
C VAL A 64 26.36 -12.46 -12.70
N GLY A 65 25.91 -11.25 -12.39
CA GLY A 65 26.42 -9.98 -12.93
C GLY A 65 27.89 -9.76 -12.59
N ALA A 66 28.27 -10.03 -11.35
CA ALA A 66 29.65 -9.91 -10.90
C ALA A 66 30.59 -10.86 -11.67
N LEU A 67 30.12 -12.07 -11.99
CA LEU A 67 30.88 -13.03 -12.82
C LEU A 67 30.93 -12.59 -14.29
N ALA A 68 29.81 -12.12 -14.82
CA ALA A 68 29.68 -11.66 -16.20
C ALA A 68 30.53 -10.42 -16.49
N ALA A 69 30.83 -9.60 -15.48
CA ALA A 69 31.67 -8.40 -15.61
C ALA A 69 33.16 -8.70 -15.79
N LYS A 70 33.64 -9.92 -15.47
CA LYS A 70 35.08 -10.28 -15.52
C LYS A 70 35.78 -9.96 -16.86
N PRO A 71 35.21 -10.30 -18.04
CA PRO A 71 35.84 -9.99 -19.33
C PRO A 71 35.99 -8.49 -19.59
N TRP A 72 35.15 -7.66 -18.96
CA TRP A 72 35.09 -6.22 -19.21
C TRP A 72 36.00 -5.40 -18.28
N GLN A 73 36.66 -6.04 -17.31
CA GLN A 73 37.62 -5.40 -16.40
C GLN A 73 38.81 -4.75 -17.12
N SER A 74 39.19 -5.27 -18.30
CA SER A 74 40.22 -4.66 -19.14
C SER A 74 39.86 -3.23 -19.57
N ARG A 75 38.56 -2.95 -19.75
CA ARG A 75 37.98 -1.65 -20.11
C ARG A 75 37.07 -1.11 -19.01
N ALA A 76 37.45 -1.31 -17.74
CA ALA A 76 36.61 -1.05 -16.58
C ALA A 76 35.90 0.31 -16.61
N ALA A 77 36.59 1.41 -16.96
CA ALA A 77 35.99 2.74 -16.99
C ALA A 77 34.85 2.86 -18.03
N ALA A 78 35.06 2.32 -19.24
CA ALA A 78 34.04 2.38 -20.29
C ALA A 78 32.88 1.42 -20.01
N ALA A 79 33.18 0.23 -19.48
CA ALA A 79 32.19 -0.75 -19.09
C ALA A 79 31.31 -0.23 -17.94
N PHE A 80 31.92 0.37 -16.92
CA PHE A 80 31.22 0.99 -15.80
C PHE A 80 30.24 2.07 -16.28
N ALA A 81 30.70 3.07 -17.06
CA ALA A 81 29.79 4.09 -17.59
C ALA A 81 28.65 3.51 -18.47
N ALA A 82 28.91 2.43 -19.21
CA ALA A 82 27.87 1.77 -20.00
C ALA A 82 26.84 1.06 -19.12
N VAL A 83 27.30 0.37 -18.06
CA VAL A 83 26.42 -0.26 -17.05
C VAL A 83 25.58 0.82 -16.37
N GLU A 84 26.18 1.92 -15.92
CA GLU A 84 25.48 3.03 -15.26
C GLU A 84 24.41 3.69 -16.13
N LEU A 85 24.71 3.90 -17.41
CA LEU A 85 23.73 4.42 -18.39
C LEU A 85 22.59 3.43 -18.65
N THR A 86 22.92 2.13 -18.71
CA THR A 86 21.92 1.09 -18.94
C THR A 86 21.03 0.91 -17.70
N LEU A 87 21.62 0.91 -16.51
CA LEU A 87 20.90 0.84 -15.24
C LEU A 87 20.06 2.10 -15.02
N ALA A 88 20.57 3.27 -15.37
CA ALA A 88 19.79 4.52 -15.34
C ALA A 88 18.54 4.45 -16.21
N LEU A 89 18.67 3.91 -17.42
CA LEU A 89 17.56 3.78 -18.36
C LEU A 89 16.56 2.71 -17.90
N LEU A 90 17.03 1.49 -17.66
CA LEU A 90 16.16 0.36 -17.31
C LEU A 90 15.58 0.51 -15.91
N GLY A 91 16.39 0.96 -14.94
CA GLY A 91 15.94 1.25 -13.58
C GLY A 91 14.97 2.42 -13.56
N GLY A 92 15.27 3.51 -14.28
CA GLY A 92 14.37 4.66 -14.38
C GLY A 92 13.02 4.34 -15.04
N LEU A 93 13.03 3.49 -16.07
CA LEU A 93 11.80 3.06 -16.77
C LEU A 93 11.11 1.83 -16.16
N SER A 94 11.72 1.19 -15.16
CA SER A 94 11.24 -0.08 -14.59
C SER A 94 9.80 0.00 -14.07
N VAL A 95 9.50 1.01 -13.26
CA VAL A 95 8.17 1.22 -12.67
C VAL A 95 7.12 1.45 -13.75
N LEU A 96 7.42 2.29 -14.75
CA LEU A 96 6.54 2.55 -15.90
C LEU A 96 6.27 1.26 -16.70
N GLY A 97 7.34 0.51 -17.01
CA GLY A 97 7.24 -0.74 -17.77
C GLY A 97 6.42 -1.80 -17.04
N LEU A 98 6.55 -1.88 -15.71
CA LEU A 98 5.77 -2.82 -14.90
C LEU A 98 4.31 -2.42 -14.74
N TYR A 99 4.03 -1.13 -14.58
CA TYR A 99 2.66 -0.62 -14.67
C TYR A 99 2.04 -0.96 -16.02
N ALA A 100 2.79 -0.79 -17.12
CA ALA A 100 2.30 -1.15 -18.45
C ALA A 100 2.02 -2.64 -18.59
N ALA A 101 2.91 -3.49 -18.06
CA ALA A 101 2.76 -4.93 -18.08
C ALA A 101 1.53 -5.41 -17.28
N PHE A 102 1.18 -4.70 -16.21
CA PHE A 102 -0.03 -4.96 -15.44
C PHE A 102 -1.28 -4.44 -16.15
N ALA A 103 -1.31 -3.15 -16.48
CA ALA A 103 -2.51 -2.47 -16.97
C ALA A 103 -2.98 -2.92 -18.37
N TRP A 104 -2.06 -3.33 -19.25
CA TRP A 104 -2.41 -3.68 -20.64
C TRP A 104 -2.12 -5.12 -21.05
N LEU A 105 -1.17 -5.79 -20.40
CA LEU A 105 -0.67 -7.09 -20.86
C LEU A 105 -1.04 -8.26 -19.94
N ASP A 106 -1.52 -7.99 -18.72
CA ASP A 106 -1.77 -9.01 -17.69
C ASP A 106 -0.57 -9.95 -17.45
N LEU A 107 0.65 -9.39 -17.52
CA LEU A 107 1.93 -10.13 -17.44
C LEU A 107 2.84 -9.60 -16.31
N TYR A 108 2.26 -9.06 -15.25
CA TYR A 108 3.01 -8.41 -14.17
C TYR A 108 4.07 -9.32 -13.52
N GLY A 109 3.68 -10.53 -13.09
CA GLY A 109 4.59 -11.46 -12.39
C GLY A 109 5.85 -11.80 -13.20
N PRO A 110 5.72 -12.30 -14.45
CA PRO A 110 6.86 -12.53 -15.33
C PRO A 110 7.69 -11.27 -15.61
N ALA A 111 7.03 -10.11 -15.82
CA ALA A 111 7.72 -8.85 -16.07
C ALA A 111 8.53 -8.38 -14.86
N LEU A 112 8.01 -8.55 -13.64
CA LEU A 112 8.71 -8.23 -12.39
C LEU A 112 9.96 -9.07 -12.24
N VAL A 113 9.85 -10.40 -12.40
CA VAL A 113 10.99 -11.33 -12.30
C VAL A 113 12.05 -10.99 -13.34
N GLY A 114 11.65 -10.73 -14.58
CA GLY A 114 12.57 -10.34 -15.65
C GLY A 114 13.28 -9.01 -15.36
N THR A 115 12.54 -8.00 -14.91
CA THR A 115 13.08 -6.68 -14.58
C THR A 115 14.04 -6.77 -13.39
N ALA A 116 13.63 -7.44 -12.31
CA ALA A 116 14.47 -7.68 -11.13
C ALA A 116 15.77 -8.40 -11.51
N PHE A 117 15.70 -9.43 -12.36
CA PHE A 117 16.89 -10.14 -12.82
C PHE A 117 17.83 -9.24 -13.62
N VAL A 118 17.31 -8.43 -14.56
CA VAL A 118 18.14 -7.54 -15.38
C VAL A 118 18.79 -6.44 -14.53
N LEU A 119 18.05 -5.80 -13.63
CA LEU A 119 18.61 -4.78 -12.75
C LEU A 119 19.63 -5.37 -11.77
N GLY A 120 19.33 -6.52 -11.17
CA GLY A 120 20.28 -7.23 -10.31
C GLY A 120 21.57 -7.61 -11.05
N LEU A 121 21.48 -8.06 -12.31
CA LEU A 121 22.65 -8.35 -13.14
C LEU A 121 23.54 -7.12 -13.34
N LEU A 122 22.93 -5.97 -13.61
CA LEU A 122 23.65 -4.71 -13.83
C LEU A 122 24.31 -4.21 -12.55
N ILE A 123 23.56 -4.18 -11.43
CA ILE A 123 24.09 -3.80 -10.11
C ILE A 123 25.26 -4.72 -9.71
N GLY A 124 25.12 -6.04 -9.89
CA GLY A 124 26.18 -7.00 -9.61
C GLY A 124 27.44 -6.79 -10.42
N ALA A 125 27.32 -6.29 -11.65
CA ALA A 125 28.45 -6.00 -12.51
C ALA A 125 29.29 -4.79 -12.03
N GLU A 126 28.73 -3.91 -11.21
CA GLU A 126 29.40 -2.68 -10.75
C GLU A 126 30.56 -2.95 -9.81
N ILE A 127 30.38 -3.81 -8.80
CA ILE A 127 31.37 -4.06 -7.75
C ILE A 127 32.74 -4.48 -8.33
N PRO A 128 32.84 -5.47 -9.25
CA PRO A 128 34.12 -5.84 -9.85
C PRO A 128 34.75 -4.71 -10.69
N LEU A 129 33.93 -3.91 -11.39
CA LEU A 129 34.42 -2.81 -12.22
C LEU A 129 34.97 -1.66 -11.35
N LEU A 130 34.22 -1.28 -10.32
CA LEU A 130 34.61 -0.26 -9.34
C LEU A 130 35.86 -0.69 -8.56
N MET A 131 35.97 -1.97 -8.20
CA MET A 131 37.18 -2.51 -7.57
C MET A 131 38.42 -2.29 -8.43
N VAL A 132 38.35 -2.62 -9.72
CA VAL A 132 39.46 -2.41 -10.66
C VAL A 132 39.79 -0.92 -10.79
N LEU A 133 38.78 -0.04 -10.85
CA LEU A 133 38.98 1.40 -10.90
C LEU A 133 39.63 1.96 -9.63
N LEU A 134 39.24 1.48 -8.45
CA LEU A 134 39.80 1.87 -7.16
C LEU A 134 41.26 1.43 -7.04
N GLN A 135 41.57 0.20 -7.44
CA GLN A 135 42.94 -0.35 -7.43
C GLN A 135 43.88 0.37 -8.41
N ARG A 136 43.36 0.87 -9.55
CA ARG A 136 44.15 1.70 -10.49
C ARG A 136 44.62 3.03 -9.89
N ILE A 137 43.89 3.60 -8.93
CA ILE A 137 44.24 4.90 -8.31
C ILE A 137 45.35 4.74 -7.26
N ARG A 138 45.31 3.65 -6.48
CA ARG A 138 46.30 3.34 -5.45
C ARG A 138 46.42 1.82 -5.32
N GLU A 139 47.63 1.30 -5.47
CA GLU A 139 47.97 -0.05 -5.01
C GLU A 139 47.76 -0.11 -3.50
N GLN A 140 46.71 -0.80 -3.08
CA GLN A 140 46.35 -1.05 -1.68
C GLN A 140 46.24 -2.55 -1.48
N SER A 141 46.28 -3.01 -0.23
CA SER A 141 45.93 -4.39 0.04
C SER A 141 44.51 -4.64 -0.47
N ALA A 142 44.28 -5.79 -1.10
CA ALA A 142 42.96 -6.12 -1.64
C ALA A 142 41.88 -6.06 -0.54
N GLY A 143 42.24 -6.38 0.71
CA GLY A 143 41.36 -6.28 1.87
C GLY A 143 40.90 -4.87 2.19
N ASP A 144 41.81 -3.88 2.19
CA ASP A 144 41.46 -2.49 2.51
C ASP A 144 40.56 -1.87 1.43
N ALA A 145 40.85 -2.16 0.15
CA ALA A 145 40.02 -1.70 -0.96
C ALA A 145 38.61 -2.29 -0.92
N VAL A 146 38.48 -3.56 -0.53
CA VAL A 146 37.20 -4.23 -0.31
C VAL A 146 36.43 -3.60 0.85
N ALA A 147 37.10 -3.36 1.98
CA ALA A 147 36.48 -2.77 3.16
C ALA A 147 35.92 -1.37 2.89
N ASP A 148 36.70 -0.49 2.23
CA ASP A 148 36.24 0.85 1.88
C ASP A 148 35.05 0.82 0.91
N LEU A 149 35.08 -0.09 -0.06
CA LEU A 149 34.03 -0.25 -1.06
C LEU A 149 32.71 -0.66 -0.38
N PHE A 150 32.75 -1.68 0.48
CA PHE A 150 31.58 -2.12 1.23
C PHE A 150 31.09 -1.07 2.23
N ALA A 151 31.99 -0.31 2.85
CA ALA A 151 31.59 0.76 3.75
C ALA A 151 30.81 1.86 3.00
N ALA A 152 31.30 2.29 1.84
CA ALA A 152 30.60 3.27 1.00
C ALA A 152 29.26 2.70 0.49
N ASP A 153 29.25 1.43 0.09
CA ASP A 153 28.07 0.71 -0.38
C ASP A 153 26.98 0.64 0.70
N TYR A 154 27.29 0.19 1.92
CA TYR A 154 26.32 0.11 3.01
C TYR A 154 25.76 1.47 3.44
N VAL A 155 26.60 2.52 3.45
CA VAL A 155 26.13 3.87 3.77
C VAL A 155 25.24 4.41 2.64
N GLY A 156 25.59 4.14 1.38
CA GLY A 156 24.79 4.44 0.21
C GLY A 156 23.43 3.76 0.25
N ALA A 157 23.42 2.45 0.46
CA ALA A 157 22.23 1.65 0.61
C ALA A 157 21.34 2.20 1.74
N LEU A 158 21.87 2.44 2.94
CA LEU A 158 21.08 3.02 4.04
C LEU A 158 20.40 4.34 3.65
N LEU A 159 21.14 5.28 3.07
CA LEU A 159 20.60 6.58 2.70
C LEU A 159 19.62 6.48 1.52
N GLY A 160 19.86 5.62 0.54
CA GLY A 160 18.92 5.33 -0.54
C GLY A 160 17.61 4.73 0.00
N GLY A 161 17.72 3.79 0.94
CA GLY A 161 16.59 3.08 1.52
C GLY A 161 15.69 3.97 2.37
N LEU A 162 16.27 4.98 3.02
CA LEU A 162 15.52 6.02 3.72
C LEU A 162 14.99 7.09 2.75
N ALA A 163 15.78 7.49 1.75
CA ALA A 163 15.36 8.50 0.78
C ALA A 163 14.14 8.06 -0.03
N PHE A 164 13.99 6.77 -0.33
CA PHE A 164 12.87 6.27 -1.12
C PHE A 164 11.48 6.56 -0.49
N PRO A 165 11.13 6.03 0.70
CA PRO A 165 9.81 6.26 1.30
C PRO A 165 9.63 7.67 1.87
N PHE A 166 10.71 8.34 2.33
CA PHE A 166 10.59 9.61 3.05
C PHE A 166 10.84 10.85 2.20
N VAL A 167 11.49 10.73 1.04
CA VAL A 167 11.81 11.87 0.17
C VAL A 167 11.29 11.67 -1.25
N LEU A 168 11.65 10.58 -1.91
CA LEU A 168 11.32 10.36 -3.32
C LEU A 168 9.81 10.17 -3.52
N ILE A 169 9.17 9.29 -2.76
CA ILE A 169 7.72 9.07 -2.87
C ILE A 169 6.93 10.34 -2.54
N PRO A 170 7.15 11.05 -1.41
CA PRO A 170 6.36 12.24 -1.09
C PRO A 170 6.56 13.42 -2.05
N VAL A 171 7.76 13.60 -2.61
CA VAL A 171 8.08 14.76 -3.47
C VAL A 171 7.77 14.49 -4.94
N PHE A 172 8.13 13.32 -5.44
CA PHE A 172 8.04 13.01 -6.87
C PHE A 172 6.96 11.95 -7.18
N GLY A 173 6.52 11.18 -6.20
CA GLY A 173 5.76 9.95 -6.44
C GLY A 173 6.66 8.82 -6.94
N GLN A 174 6.07 7.64 -7.12
CA GLN A 174 6.83 6.41 -7.43
C GLN A 174 7.43 6.43 -8.84
N LEU A 175 6.66 6.85 -9.85
CA LEU A 175 7.09 6.86 -11.26
C LEU A 175 8.21 7.88 -11.50
N LYS A 176 7.97 9.15 -11.17
CA LYS A 176 8.98 10.21 -11.34
C LYS A 176 10.16 10.03 -10.39
N GLY A 177 9.94 9.46 -9.19
CA GLY A 177 11.02 9.09 -8.27
C GLY A 177 12.03 8.14 -8.91
N ALA A 178 11.57 7.07 -9.58
CA ALA A 178 12.45 6.16 -10.31
C ALA A 178 13.23 6.86 -11.44
N LEU A 179 12.57 7.77 -12.18
CA LEU A 179 13.24 8.56 -13.24
C LEU A 179 14.33 9.48 -12.68
N VAL A 180 14.10 10.13 -11.53
CA VAL A 180 15.12 10.95 -10.85
C VAL A 180 16.32 10.10 -10.46
N VAL A 181 16.08 8.91 -9.89
CA VAL A 181 17.15 7.97 -9.51
C VAL A 181 17.94 7.55 -10.75
N GLY A 182 17.24 7.26 -11.86
CA GLY A 182 17.86 7.04 -13.16
C GLY A 182 18.80 8.17 -13.59
N ALA A 183 18.33 9.41 -13.52
CA ALA A 183 19.14 10.57 -13.87
C ALA A 183 20.36 10.74 -12.94
N VAL A 184 20.19 10.58 -11.63
CA VAL A 184 21.28 10.66 -10.64
C VAL A 184 22.33 9.58 -10.91
N ASN A 185 21.89 8.35 -11.17
CA ASN A 185 22.76 7.21 -11.48
C ASN A 185 23.62 7.47 -12.72
N ALA A 186 22.98 7.90 -13.82
CA ALA A 186 23.68 8.26 -15.06
C ALA A 186 24.71 9.38 -14.82
N VAL A 187 24.33 10.43 -14.08
CA VAL A 187 25.22 11.55 -13.77
C VAL A 187 26.41 11.10 -12.94
N ALA A 188 26.22 10.26 -11.92
CA ALA A 188 27.31 9.75 -11.09
C ALA A 188 28.32 8.94 -11.90
N GLY A 189 27.84 7.99 -12.71
CA GLY A 189 28.66 7.16 -13.58
C GLY A 189 29.46 7.97 -14.61
N LEU A 190 28.78 8.88 -15.31
CA LEU A 190 29.41 9.75 -16.32
C LEU A 190 30.39 10.74 -15.68
N ALA A 191 30.04 11.36 -14.56
CA ALA A 191 30.90 12.30 -13.88
C ALA A 191 32.21 11.64 -13.45
N LEU A 192 32.15 10.44 -12.87
CA LEU A 192 33.35 9.69 -12.48
C LEU A 192 34.26 9.43 -13.70
N VAL A 193 33.69 8.92 -14.78
CA VAL A 193 34.44 8.48 -15.95
C VAL A 193 34.97 9.66 -16.78
N CYS A 194 34.21 10.75 -16.91
CA CYS A 194 34.61 11.95 -17.64
C CYS A 194 35.58 12.85 -16.87
N THR A 195 35.60 12.80 -15.53
CA THR A 195 36.51 13.63 -14.72
C THR A 195 37.78 12.90 -14.30
N VAL A 196 37.65 11.66 -13.77
CA VAL A 196 38.76 10.90 -13.20
C VAL A 196 39.43 10.02 -14.25
N PHE A 197 38.64 9.25 -15.02
CA PHE A 197 39.14 8.22 -15.93
C PHE A 197 39.11 8.63 -17.42
N ARG A 198 39.04 9.92 -17.71
CA ARG A 198 38.93 10.43 -19.10
C ARG A 198 40.05 9.96 -20.02
N ALA A 199 41.25 9.74 -19.46
CA ALA A 199 42.43 9.30 -20.20
C ALA A 199 42.34 7.83 -20.63
N ASP A 200 41.62 7.01 -19.86
CA ASP A 200 41.45 5.57 -20.11
C ASP A 200 40.46 5.29 -21.26
N LEU A 201 39.73 6.32 -21.72
CA LEU A 201 38.75 6.20 -22.79
C LEU A 201 39.37 6.45 -24.17
N GLY A 202 39.26 5.46 -25.05
CA GLY A 202 39.53 5.62 -26.47
C GLY A 202 38.50 6.51 -27.18
N ARG A 203 38.85 7.07 -28.35
CA ARG A 203 37.98 8.00 -29.12
C ARG A 203 36.60 7.40 -29.44
N ARG A 204 36.55 6.12 -29.81
CA ARG A 204 35.30 5.40 -30.10
C ARG A 204 34.42 5.27 -28.84
N SER A 205 35.01 4.92 -27.70
CA SER A 205 34.28 4.80 -26.43
C SER A 205 33.73 6.14 -25.96
N ARG A 206 34.47 7.24 -26.13
CA ARG A 206 33.97 8.59 -25.80
C ARG A 206 32.77 8.99 -26.66
N LEU A 207 32.84 8.72 -27.98
CA LEU A 207 31.73 8.99 -28.89
C LEU A 207 30.51 8.13 -28.56
N ALA A 208 30.72 6.83 -28.30
CA ALA A 208 29.64 5.91 -27.95
C ALA A 208 28.97 6.29 -26.61
N LEU A 209 29.75 6.60 -25.58
CA LEU A 209 29.22 7.05 -24.29
C LEU A 209 28.52 8.40 -24.41
N GLY A 210 29.07 9.35 -25.19
CA GLY A 210 28.43 10.63 -25.45
C GLY A 210 27.08 10.48 -26.15
N ALA A 211 27.02 9.68 -27.22
CA ALA A 211 25.78 9.38 -27.91
C ALA A 211 24.77 8.64 -27.00
N GLY A 212 25.23 7.63 -26.26
CA GLY A 212 24.41 6.89 -25.30
C GLY A 212 23.84 7.80 -24.21
N SER A 213 24.63 8.73 -23.68
CA SER A 213 24.19 9.70 -22.67
C SER A 213 23.08 10.60 -23.19
N VAL A 214 23.21 11.08 -24.42
CA VAL A 214 22.16 11.89 -25.07
C VAL A 214 20.89 11.08 -25.26
N VAL A 215 20.99 9.83 -25.73
CA VAL A 215 19.83 8.95 -25.90
C VAL A 215 19.13 8.70 -24.56
N VAL A 216 19.88 8.32 -23.51
CA VAL A 216 19.31 8.08 -22.17
C VAL A 216 18.66 9.35 -21.62
N ALA A 217 19.30 10.51 -21.75
CA ALA A 217 18.73 11.78 -21.30
C ALA A 217 17.43 12.14 -22.05
N LEU A 218 17.38 11.92 -23.37
CA LEU A 218 16.17 12.14 -24.17
C LEU A 218 15.06 11.17 -23.79
N LEU A 219 15.36 9.89 -23.57
CA LEU A 219 14.36 8.89 -23.20
C LEU A 219 13.81 9.14 -21.79
N LEU A 220 14.68 9.41 -20.81
CA LEU A 220 14.26 9.76 -19.44
C LEU A 220 13.50 11.10 -19.42
N GLY A 221 13.93 12.08 -20.22
CA GLY A 221 13.25 13.37 -20.36
C GLY A 221 11.87 13.23 -21.02
N TYR A 222 11.75 12.41 -22.06
CA TYR A 222 10.46 12.08 -22.67
C TYR A 222 9.54 11.37 -21.67
N ALA A 223 10.04 10.34 -20.99
CA ALA A 223 9.30 9.63 -19.95
C ALA A 223 8.88 10.55 -18.81
N TRP A 224 9.71 11.52 -18.42
CA TRP A 224 9.36 12.51 -17.41
C TRP A 224 8.17 13.38 -17.82
N ILE A 225 8.17 13.85 -19.06
CA ILE A 225 7.10 14.70 -19.60
C ILE A 225 5.80 13.91 -19.72
N THR A 226 5.87 12.65 -20.18
CA THR A 226 4.69 11.81 -20.40
C THR A 226 4.25 11.02 -19.17
N ALA A 227 5.04 10.99 -18.09
CA ALA A 227 4.77 10.17 -16.90
C ALA A 227 3.40 10.45 -16.29
N HIS A 228 2.98 11.72 -16.23
CA HIS A 228 1.68 12.08 -15.65
C HIS A 228 0.52 11.53 -16.49
N ASP A 229 0.54 11.76 -17.80
CA ASP A 229 -0.52 11.31 -18.69
C ASP A 229 -0.57 9.78 -18.79
N PHE A 230 0.61 9.15 -18.77
CA PHE A 230 0.73 7.70 -18.66
C PHE A 230 0.12 7.18 -17.36
N GLU A 231 0.43 7.79 -16.21
CA GLU A 231 -0.12 7.37 -14.92
C GLU A 231 -1.63 7.46 -14.90
N VAL A 232 -2.20 8.58 -15.38
CA VAL A 232 -3.66 8.77 -15.46
C VAL A 232 -4.29 7.74 -16.39
N THR A 233 -3.71 7.52 -17.56
CA THR A 233 -4.24 6.57 -18.55
C THR A 233 -4.14 5.12 -18.06
N ALA A 234 -3.00 4.74 -17.48
CA ALA A 234 -2.78 3.40 -16.93
C ALA A 234 -3.70 3.14 -15.74
N ARG A 235 -3.86 4.11 -14.83
CA ARG A 235 -4.80 4.02 -13.71
C ARG A 235 -6.23 3.88 -14.21
N GLN A 236 -6.64 4.66 -15.20
CA GLN A 236 -8.00 4.57 -15.76
C GLN A 236 -8.31 3.18 -16.34
N GLN A 237 -7.34 2.44 -16.86
CA GLN A 237 -7.57 1.06 -17.34
C GLN A 237 -7.93 0.08 -16.23
N LEU A 238 -7.57 0.38 -14.97
CA LEU A 238 -7.91 -0.44 -13.81
C LEU A 238 -9.38 -0.28 -13.40
N TYR A 239 -10.06 0.76 -13.87
CA TYR A 239 -11.41 1.11 -13.45
C TYR A 239 -12.35 1.18 -14.64
N ARG A 240 -13.51 0.50 -14.52
CA ARG A 240 -14.56 0.52 -15.55
C ARG A 240 -15.09 1.93 -15.81
N ASP A 241 -15.29 2.69 -14.74
CA ASP A 241 -15.87 4.03 -14.79
C ASP A 241 -14.77 5.12 -14.74
N PRO A 242 -15.02 6.32 -15.30
CA PRO A 242 -14.09 7.44 -15.23
C PRO A 242 -13.63 7.76 -13.81
N VAL A 243 -12.32 7.87 -13.62
CA VAL A 243 -11.70 8.33 -12.38
C VAL A 243 -11.92 9.84 -12.25
N VAL A 244 -12.62 10.27 -11.21
CA VAL A 244 -12.92 11.69 -10.92
C VAL A 244 -11.99 12.27 -9.85
N HIS A 245 -11.42 11.43 -9.00
CA HIS A 245 -10.40 11.81 -8.03
C HIS A 245 -9.44 10.64 -7.83
N ALA A 246 -8.16 10.91 -7.73
CA ALA A 246 -7.15 9.94 -7.34
C ALA A 246 -6.07 10.64 -6.51
N GLU A 247 -5.81 10.13 -5.31
CA GLU A 247 -4.71 10.59 -4.47
C GLU A 247 -4.05 9.42 -3.75
N ARG A 248 -2.75 9.53 -3.48
CA ARG A 248 -2.05 8.58 -2.63
C ARG A 248 -1.72 9.25 -1.29
N SER A 249 -2.29 8.73 -0.22
CA SER A 249 -1.96 9.14 1.14
C SER A 249 -0.73 8.38 1.65
N ARG A 250 -0.31 8.66 2.88
CA ARG A 250 0.74 7.86 3.53
C ARG A 250 0.30 6.41 3.80
N TYR A 251 -1.02 6.16 3.80
CA TYR A 251 -1.62 4.90 4.23
C TYR A 251 -2.08 4.05 3.05
N GLN A 252 -2.66 4.67 2.03
CA GLN A 252 -3.32 3.95 0.93
C GLN A 252 -3.47 4.82 -0.32
N GLU A 253 -3.81 4.19 -1.43
CA GLU A 253 -4.35 4.89 -2.58
C GLU A 253 -5.87 5.06 -2.43
N ILE A 254 -6.36 6.23 -2.79
CA ILE A 254 -7.77 6.61 -2.73
C ILE A 254 -8.20 6.98 -4.15
N VAL A 255 -9.17 6.24 -4.71
CA VAL A 255 -9.71 6.49 -6.05
C VAL A 255 -11.21 6.64 -5.98
N LEU A 256 -11.74 7.74 -6.51
CA LEU A 256 -13.17 7.88 -6.78
C LEU A 256 -13.41 7.71 -8.28
N THR A 257 -14.36 6.84 -8.63
CA THR A 257 -14.86 6.73 -10.00
C THR A 257 -16.30 7.17 -10.07
N ARG A 258 -16.72 7.61 -11.25
CA ARG A 258 -18.10 8.01 -11.49
C ARG A 258 -18.58 7.50 -12.84
N SER A 259 -19.65 6.70 -12.83
CA SER A 259 -20.28 6.28 -14.07
C SER A 259 -20.93 7.46 -14.79
N VAL A 260 -20.76 7.50 -16.11
CA VAL A 260 -21.47 8.44 -16.98
C VAL A 260 -22.85 7.86 -17.22
N ARG A 261 -23.91 8.67 -17.05
CA ARG A 261 -25.31 8.25 -17.23
C ARG A 261 -25.49 7.43 -18.52
N GLU A 262 -25.73 6.13 -18.37
CA GLU A 262 -26.19 5.30 -19.48
C GLU A 262 -27.64 5.66 -19.81
N VAL A 263 -27.99 5.62 -21.10
CA VAL A 263 -29.35 5.91 -21.56
C VAL A 263 -30.29 4.85 -21.00
N GLY A 264 -31.10 5.21 -19.98
CA GLY A 264 -32.05 4.33 -19.31
C GLY A 264 -31.82 4.13 -17.81
N HIS A 265 -30.75 4.66 -17.22
CA HIS A 265 -30.52 4.70 -15.78
C HIS A 265 -30.46 6.14 -15.28
N ALA A 266 -31.24 6.45 -14.23
CA ALA A 266 -31.48 7.82 -13.78
C ALA A 266 -30.30 8.41 -12.98
N ASP A 267 -29.56 7.57 -12.26
CA ASP A 267 -28.55 8.00 -11.28
C ASP A 267 -27.12 7.69 -11.75
N SER A 268 -26.20 8.62 -11.49
CA SER A 268 -24.76 8.36 -11.65
C SER A 268 -24.25 7.55 -10.45
N ASP A 269 -23.41 6.56 -10.71
CA ASP A 269 -22.81 5.71 -9.68
C ASP A 269 -21.46 6.28 -9.27
N LEU A 270 -21.35 6.77 -8.03
CA LEU A 270 -20.09 7.19 -7.41
C LEU A 270 -19.54 6.02 -6.60
N ARG A 271 -18.31 5.62 -6.90
CA ARG A 271 -17.63 4.52 -6.21
C ARG A 271 -16.34 5.00 -5.58
N LEU A 272 -16.08 4.56 -4.36
CA LEU A 272 -14.79 4.74 -3.69
C LEU A 272 -14.03 3.43 -3.69
N PHE A 273 -12.77 3.49 -4.08
CA PHE A 273 -11.82 2.40 -3.98
C PHE A 273 -10.66 2.80 -3.09
N LEU A 274 -10.25 1.91 -2.19
CA LEU A 274 -9.04 2.04 -1.39
C LEU A 274 -8.11 0.90 -1.73
N ASN A 275 -6.89 1.21 -2.18
CA ASN A 275 -5.94 0.22 -2.70
C ASN A 275 -6.51 -0.70 -3.81
N GLY A 276 -7.55 -0.26 -4.51
CA GLY A 276 -8.23 -1.04 -5.55
C GLY A 276 -9.48 -1.79 -5.08
N ASP A 277 -9.69 -1.93 -3.76
CA ASP A 277 -10.87 -2.58 -3.21
C ASP A 277 -12.05 -1.62 -3.14
N LEU A 278 -13.22 -2.07 -3.59
CA LEU A 278 -14.44 -1.26 -3.58
C LEU A 278 -14.93 -1.08 -2.14
N GLN A 279 -15.02 0.17 -1.68
CA GLN A 279 -15.51 0.50 -0.35
C GLN A 279 -16.98 0.91 -0.30
N PHE A 280 -17.51 1.46 -1.37
CA PHE A 280 -18.96 1.65 -1.54
C PHE A 280 -19.30 1.94 -3.00
N SER A 281 -20.56 1.71 -3.35
CA SER A 281 -21.21 2.27 -4.54
C SER A 281 -22.43 3.09 -4.10
N SER A 282 -22.58 4.30 -4.64
CA SER A 282 -23.68 5.18 -4.25
C SER A 282 -25.07 4.62 -4.61
N VAL A 283 -25.13 3.65 -5.52
CA VAL A 283 -26.40 3.04 -5.93
C VAL A 283 -26.96 2.08 -4.89
N ASP A 284 -26.13 1.53 -4.00
CA ASP A 284 -26.54 0.46 -3.08
C ASP A 284 -25.93 0.51 -1.67
N GLU A 285 -25.02 1.45 -1.37
CA GLU A 285 -24.38 1.59 -0.06
C GLU A 285 -25.37 1.67 1.10
N TYR A 286 -26.56 2.21 0.86
CA TYR A 286 -27.60 2.31 1.87
C TYR A 286 -28.01 0.94 2.43
N ARG A 287 -27.90 -0.14 1.64
CA ARG A 287 -28.16 -1.51 2.10
C ARG A 287 -27.13 -1.94 3.13
N TYR A 288 -25.86 -1.63 2.89
CA TYR A 288 -24.76 -1.88 3.80
C TYR A 288 -24.89 -1.06 5.08
N HIS A 289 -24.97 0.27 4.96
CA HIS A 289 -24.95 1.16 6.13
C HIS A 289 -26.21 1.06 6.98
N GLU A 290 -27.39 0.84 6.39
CA GLU A 290 -28.60 0.59 7.18
C GLU A 290 -28.46 -0.71 8.00
N SER A 291 -27.94 -1.77 7.38
CA SER A 291 -27.73 -3.08 8.02
C SER A 291 -26.65 -3.07 9.09
N LEU A 292 -25.59 -2.29 8.89
CA LEU A 292 -24.52 -2.10 9.85
C LEU A 292 -25.01 -1.30 11.07
N VAL A 293 -25.72 -0.19 10.86
CA VAL A 293 -25.93 0.82 11.91
C VAL A 293 -27.19 0.60 12.73
N HIS A 294 -28.36 0.42 12.10
CA HIS A 294 -29.63 0.52 12.83
C HIS A 294 -29.84 -0.58 13.88
N PRO A 295 -29.49 -1.87 13.65
CA PRO A 295 -29.64 -2.90 14.68
C PRO A 295 -28.82 -2.63 15.95
N ALA A 296 -27.62 -2.08 15.80
CA ALA A 296 -26.75 -1.74 16.93
C ALA A 296 -27.34 -0.64 17.82
N LEU A 297 -28.08 0.29 17.21
CA LEU A 297 -28.66 1.45 17.86
C LEU A 297 -30.00 1.16 18.59
N ARG A 298 -30.49 -0.09 18.64
CA ARG A 298 -31.78 -0.48 19.27
C ARG A 298 -32.00 -0.03 20.73
N GLY A 299 -30.97 0.35 21.46
CA GLY A 299 -31.03 0.67 22.89
C GLY A 299 -30.24 1.92 23.21
N PRO A 300 -29.53 1.97 24.36
CA PRO A 300 -28.71 3.13 24.68
C PRO A 300 -27.78 3.46 23.51
N ARG A 301 -27.73 4.74 23.13
CA ARG A 301 -26.98 5.26 21.97
C ARG A 301 -26.54 6.71 22.15
N GLY A 302 -26.41 7.16 23.40
CA GLY A 302 -26.04 8.54 23.70
C GLY A 302 -24.59 8.84 23.29
N GLU A 303 -23.67 7.92 23.57
CA GLU A 303 -22.26 8.00 23.15
C GLU A 303 -21.97 6.87 22.15
N VAL A 304 -21.65 7.23 20.91
CA VAL A 304 -21.34 6.27 19.83
C VAL A 304 -19.88 6.41 19.40
N LEU A 305 -19.19 5.28 19.26
CA LEU A 305 -17.84 5.19 18.70
C LEU A 305 -17.92 4.53 17.33
N VAL A 306 -17.28 5.13 16.34
CA VAL A 306 -17.10 4.59 14.99
C VAL A 306 -15.62 4.37 14.78
N LEU A 307 -15.23 3.13 14.49
CA LEU A 307 -13.86 2.74 14.15
C LEU A 307 -13.81 2.54 12.63
N GLY A 308 -13.10 3.40 11.91
CA GLY A 308 -13.14 3.51 10.45
C GLY A 308 -14.27 4.43 9.96
N ALA A 309 -14.96 4.02 8.90
CA ALA A 309 -16.01 4.79 8.20
C ALA A 309 -15.62 6.24 7.84
N GLY A 310 -14.40 6.46 7.36
CA GLY A 310 -13.88 7.78 6.99
C GLY A 310 -14.69 8.48 5.89
N ASP A 311 -15.50 7.76 5.11
CA ASP A 311 -16.43 8.27 4.10
C ASP A 311 -17.66 8.99 4.69
N GLY A 312 -18.02 8.71 5.94
CA GLY A 312 -19.11 9.35 6.67
C GLY A 312 -20.51 8.80 6.40
N LEU A 313 -20.67 7.68 5.69
CA LEU A 313 -21.96 7.06 5.38
C LEU A 313 -22.56 6.34 6.58
N ALA A 314 -21.76 5.59 7.34
CA ALA A 314 -22.21 5.05 8.64
C ALA A 314 -22.62 6.18 9.59
N LEU A 315 -21.86 7.29 9.59
CA LEU A 315 -22.14 8.46 10.40
C LEU A 315 -23.48 9.11 10.03
N ARG A 316 -23.82 9.20 8.74
CA ARG A 316 -25.12 9.68 8.25
C ARG A 316 -26.28 8.91 8.89
N GLU A 317 -26.17 7.59 8.96
CA GLU A 317 -27.20 6.73 9.54
C GLU A 317 -27.32 6.89 11.06
N ILE A 318 -26.18 7.04 11.77
CA ILE A 318 -26.15 7.28 13.22
C ILE A 318 -26.84 8.61 13.56
N LEU A 319 -26.57 9.66 12.78
CA LEU A 319 -27.07 11.01 13.05
C LEU A 319 -28.57 11.19 12.82
N LYS A 320 -29.27 10.21 12.22
CA LYS A 320 -30.74 10.18 12.12
C LYS A 320 -31.42 10.12 13.49
N TYR A 321 -30.71 9.70 14.54
CA TYR A 321 -31.25 9.58 15.89
C TYR A 321 -30.94 10.85 16.72
N PRO A 322 -31.96 11.58 17.20
CA PRO A 322 -31.76 12.84 17.92
C PRO A 322 -31.27 12.67 19.35
N ASP A 323 -31.45 11.48 19.94
CA ASP A 323 -30.98 11.12 21.29
C ASP A 323 -29.48 10.76 21.33
N VAL A 324 -28.83 10.60 20.16
CA VAL A 324 -27.37 10.53 20.04
C VAL A 324 -26.78 11.88 20.43
N ARG A 325 -25.97 11.91 21.49
CA ARG A 325 -25.35 13.13 22.05
C ARG A 325 -23.96 13.38 21.48
N ARG A 326 -23.19 12.32 21.26
CA ARG A 326 -21.83 12.42 20.72
C ARG A 326 -21.50 11.21 19.86
N VAL A 327 -20.85 11.46 18.73
CA VAL A 327 -20.23 10.44 17.88
C VAL A 327 -18.74 10.70 17.80
N THR A 328 -17.92 9.74 18.22
CA THR A 328 -16.47 9.80 18.05
C THR A 328 -16.08 8.90 16.88
N VAL A 329 -15.46 9.47 15.84
CA VAL A 329 -14.97 8.73 14.68
C VAL A 329 -13.45 8.62 14.81
N VAL A 330 -12.93 7.40 14.80
CA VAL A 330 -11.49 7.11 14.82
C VAL A 330 -11.12 6.46 13.50
N ASP A 331 -10.51 7.26 12.62
CA ASP A 331 -10.08 6.82 11.29
C ASP A 331 -8.58 7.04 11.12
N LEU A 332 -7.89 6.08 10.51
CA LEU A 332 -6.44 6.13 10.37
C LEU A 332 -5.99 7.23 9.39
N ASP A 333 -6.75 7.44 8.31
CA ASP A 333 -6.32 8.22 7.16
C ASP A 333 -7.04 9.58 7.09
N PRO A 334 -6.36 10.69 7.41
CA PRO A 334 -6.95 12.02 7.29
C PRO A 334 -7.29 12.39 5.84
N ALA A 335 -6.73 11.73 4.81
CA ALA A 335 -7.08 11.99 3.43
C ALA A 335 -8.51 11.56 3.11
N VAL A 336 -8.94 10.37 3.56
CA VAL A 336 -10.32 9.88 3.37
C VAL A 336 -11.32 10.83 4.03
N VAL A 337 -11.07 11.23 5.29
CA VAL A 337 -11.97 12.16 5.99
C VAL A 337 -11.97 13.56 5.37
N ARG A 338 -10.83 14.06 4.87
CA ARG A 338 -10.79 15.31 4.12
C ARG A 338 -11.65 15.20 2.87
N LEU A 339 -11.49 14.13 2.09
CA LEU A 339 -12.24 13.89 0.87
C LEU A 339 -13.75 13.85 1.16
N ALA A 340 -14.17 13.14 2.20
CA ALA A 340 -15.56 13.08 2.64
C ALA A 340 -16.15 14.43 3.09
N LYS A 341 -15.29 15.38 3.50
CA LYS A 341 -15.66 16.74 3.91
C LYS A 341 -15.57 17.78 2.79
N SER A 342 -14.78 17.55 1.75
CA SER A 342 -14.49 18.55 0.71
C SER A 342 -15.09 18.21 -0.64
N GLU A 343 -15.14 16.93 -1.02
CA GLU A 343 -15.59 16.50 -2.35
C GLU A 343 -17.12 16.60 -2.46
N PRO A 344 -17.67 17.49 -3.32
CA PRO A 344 -19.10 17.80 -3.33
C PRO A 344 -20.01 16.58 -3.45
N GLN A 345 -19.66 15.62 -4.30
CA GLN A 345 -20.49 14.42 -4.52
C GLN A 345 -20.51 13.49 -3.31
N LEU A 346 -19.36 13.32 -2.65
CA LEU A 346 -19.27 12.48 -1.45
C LEU A 346 -19.96 13.15 -0.25
N ARG A 347 -19.83 14.47 -0.14
CA ARG A 347 -20.55 15.27 0.87
C ARG A 347 -22.06 15.21 0.70
N GLU A 348 -22.54 15.22 -0.54
CA GLU A 348 -23.96 15.02 -0.83
C GLU A 348 -24.41 13.63 -0.40
N LEU A 349 -23.64 12.59 -0.78
CA LEU A 349 -23.95 11.19 -0.47
C LEU A 349 -23.96 10.92 1.05
N ASN A 350 -22.97 11.42 1.80
CA ASN A 350 -22.90 11.27 3.25
C ASN A 350 -23.81 12.25 4.01
N GLY A 351 -24.60 13.08 3.33
CA GLY A 351 -25.51 14.03 3.96
C GLY A 351 -24.79 15.11 4.78
N ASN A 352 -23.55 15.44 4.43
CA ASN A 352 -22.68 16.38 5.14
C ASN A 352 -22.51 16.02 6.63
N SER A 353 -22.50 14.72 6.94
CA SER A 353 -22.55 14.16 8.30
C SER A 353 -21.41 14.66 9.20
N PHE A 354 -20.22 14.87 8.65
CA PHE A 354 -19.06 15.39 9.37
C PHE A 354 -19.17 16.85 9.84
N ALA A 355 -20.17 17.60 9.39
CA ALA A 355 -20.42 18.98 9.83
C ALA A 355 -21.32 19.05 11.07
N ASP A 356 -21.93 17.94 11.49
CA ASP A 356 -22.80 17.91 12.66
C ASP A 356 -21.98 18.16 13.95
N PRO A 357 -22.41 19.08 14.84
CA PRO A 357 -21.65 19.46 16.04
C PRO A 357 -21.48 18.31 17.06
N ARG A 358 -22.24 17.22 16.92
CA ARG A 358 -22.11 16.01 17.75
C ARG A 358 -20.88 15.17 17.38
N VAL A 359 -20.25 15.45 16.24
CA VAL A 359 -19.21 14.61 15.65
C VAL A 359 -17.81 15.09 16.04
N ARG A 360 -17.01 14.17 16.58
CA ARG A 360 -15.59 14.37 16.85
C ARG A 360 -14.76 13.38 16.05
N VAL A 361 -13.94 13.88 15.13
CA VAL A 361 -13.02 13.07 14.34
C VAL A 361 -11.65 13.02 15.01
N LEU A 362 -11.08 11.82 15.13
CA LEU A 362 -9.72 11.56 15.58
C LEU A 362 -8.98 10.81 14.46
N ASN A 363 -7.94 11.43 13.89
CA ASN A 363 -7.11 10.78 12.86
C ASN A 363 -5.97 9.98 13.51
N LEU A 364 -6.29 8.78 14.01
CA LEU A 364 -5.40 7.95 14.83
C LEU A 364 -5.57 6.46 14.49
N ASP A 365 -4.56 5.65 14.80
CA ASP A 365 -4.66 4.19 14.74
C ASP A 365 -5.64 3.68 15.81
N ALA A 366 -6.74 3.05 15.39
CA ALA A 366 -7.80 2.58 16.28
C ALA A 366 -7.28 1.63 17.37
N PHE A 367 -6.41 0.68 16.99
CA PHE A 367 -5.80 -0.27 17.93
C PHE A 367 -5.00 0.46 19.02
N GLY A 368 -4.11 1.38 18.62
CA GLY A 368 -3.30 2.19 19.53
C GLY A 368 -4.12 3.11 20.41
N TRP A 369 -5.13 3.78 19.85
CA TRP A 369 -6.01 4.69 20.59
C TRP A 369 -6.83 3.97 21.65
N LEU A 370 -7.44 2.82 21.32
CA LEU A 370 -8.25 2.03 22.26
C LEU A 370 -7.47 1.58 23.51
N ARG A 371 -6.15 1.39 23.42
CA ARG A 371 -5.30 1.06 24.59
C ARG A 371 -5.23 2.17 25.63
N THR A 372 -5.54 3.40 25.25
CA THR A 372 -5.45 4.59 26.09
C THR A 372 -6.81 5.28 26.31
N ALA A 373 -7.85 4.82 25.61
CA ALA A 373 -9.17 5.39 25.68
C ALA A 373 -9.80 5.12 27.07
N MET A 374 -10.28 6.20 27.70
CA MET A 374 -10.90 6.14 29.03
C MET A 374 -12.43 6.32 28.95
N ASP A 375 -12.93 6.81 27.82
CA ASP A 375 -14.36 7.02 27.58
C ASP A 375 -15.15 5.71 27.59
N ARG A 376 -16.47 5.84 27.72
CA ARG A 376 -17.42 4.72 27.64
C ARG A 376 -18.46 5.02 26.58
N PHE A 377 -18.73 4.04 25.73
CA PHE A 377 -19.64 4.15 24.59
C PHE A 377 -20.79 3.19 24.74
N ASP A 378 -21.99 3.66 24.43
CA ASP A 378 -23.19 2.84 24.39
C ASP A 378 -23.20 1.94 23.15
N VAL A 379 -22.65 2.42 22.04
CA VAL A 379 -22.54 1.65 20.79
C VAL A 379 -21.15 1.84 20.18
N VAL A 380 -20.55 0.75 19.72
CA VAL A 380 -19.35 0.74 18.90
C VAL A 380 -19.70 0.16 17.53
N VAL A 381 -19.43 0.91 16.47
CA VAL A 381 -19.55 0.48 15.06
C VAL A 381 -18.13 0.28 14.53
N ALA A 382 -17.76 -0.96 14.22
CA ALA A 382 -16.50 -1.29 13.58
C ALA A 382 -16.74 -1.48 12.07
N ASP A 383 -16.41 -0.44 11.31
CA ASP A 383 -16.55 -0.34 9.86
C ASP A 383 -15.16 -0.19 9.25
N LEU A 384 -14.45 -1.31 9.25
CA LEU A 384 -13.03 -1.39 8.95
C LEU A 384 -12.82 -2.03 7.56
N PRO A 385 -11.71 -1.72 6.87
CA PRO A 385 -11.34 -2.42 5.65
C PRO A 385 -11.09 -3.91 5.90
N ASP A 386 -11.20 -4.72 4.85
CA ASP A 386 -11.03 -6.16 4.95
C ASP A 386 -9.62 -6.55 5.48
N PRO A 387 -9.50 -7.69 6.19
CA PRO A 387 -8.27 -8.11 6.86
C PRO A 387 -7.29 -8.85 5.93
N ASP A 388 -7.03 -8.33 4.75
CA ASP A 388 -6.18 -8.91 3.70
C ASP A 388 -4.69 -8.53 3.79
N GLU A 389 -4.38 -7.56 4.64
CA GLU A 389 -3.04 -7.13 5.03
C GLU A 389 -2.77 -7.28 6.53
N THR A 390 -1.51 -7.38 6.93
CA THR A 390 -1.13 -7.43 8.36
C THR A 390 -1.59 -6.18 9.12
N ALA A 391 -1.63 -5.02 8.46
CA ALA A 391 -2.06 -3.77 9.07
C ALA A 391 -3.55 -3.74 9.41
N THR A 392 -4.41 -4.36 8.60
CA THR A 392 -5.86 -4.47 8.80
C THR A 392 -6.22 -5.68 9.64
N ALA A 393 -5.57 -6.83 9.42
CA ALA A 393 -5.83 -8.09 10.14
C ALA A 393 -5.70 -7.98 11.67
N LYS A 394 -4.81 -7.11 12.17
CA LYS A 394 -4.68 -6.85 13.63
C LYS A 394 -5.98 -6.34 14.26
N LEU A 395 -6.85 -5.69 13.47
CA LEU A 395 -8.13 -5.12 13.90
C LEU A 395 -9.26 -6.16 13.93
N TYR A 396 -8.99 -7.41 13.56
CA TYR A 396 -9.96 -8.51 13.59
C TYR A 396 -9.52 -9.62 14.56
N THR A 397 -8.82 -9.24 15.64
CA THR A 397 -8.24 -10.17 16.63
C THR A 397 -9.00 -10.15 17.94
N ILE A 398 -8.87 -11.24 18.72
CA ILE A 398 -9.40 -11.31 20.10
C ILE A 398 -8.90 -10.11 20.93
N GLU A 399 -7.62 -9.75 20.80
CA GLU A 399 -7.02 -8.64 21.55
C GLU A 399 -7.66 -7.29 21.18
N PHE A 400 -7.93 -7.06 19.90
CA PHE A 400 -8.64 -5.85 19.47
C PHE A 400 -10.06 -5.79 20.05
N TYR A 401 -10.82 -6.87 19.95
CA TYR A 401 -12.18 -6.90 20.49
C TYR A 401 -12.21 -6.83 22.01
N ALA A 402 -11.20 -7.33 22.71
CA ALA A 402 -11.05 -7.16 24.16
C ALA A 402 -10.82 -5.68 24.54
N LEU A 403 -10.07 -4.93 23.72
CA LEU A 403 -9.94 -3.48 23.88
C LEU A 403 -11.26 -2.76 23.62
N VAL A 404 -12.00 -3.14 22.57
CA VAL A 404 -13.36 -2.62 22.31
C VAL A 404 -14.29 -2.87 23.49
N ARG A 405 -14.26 -4.08 24.07
CA ARG A 405 -15.05 -4.42 25.25
C ARG A 405 -14.74 -3.52 26.45
N SER A 406 -13.49 -3.07 26.60
CA SER A 406 -13.07 -2.24 27.72
C SER A 406 -13.64 -0.82 27.68
N VAL A 407 -14.02 -0.33 26.49
CA VAL A 407 -14.62 0.99 26.28
C VAL A 407 -16.14 0.94 26.13
N LEU A 408 -16.77 -0.24 26.15
CA LEU A 408 -18.23 -0.36 26.12
C LEU A 408 -18.85 -0.06 27.50
N ALA A 409 -19.92 0.71 27.49
CA ALA A 409 -20.78 0.94 28.64
C ALA A 409 -21.56 -0.34 29.01
N ALA A 410 -22.12 -0.38 30.21
CA ALA A 410 -23.00 -1.47 30.63
C ALA A 410 -24.26 -1.50 29.72
N GLY A 411 -24.55 -2.66 29.14
CA GLY A 411 -25.63 -2.80 28.15
C GLY A 411 -25.29 -2.25 26.77
N GLY A 412 -24.03 -1.84 26.55
CA GLY A 412 -23.57 -1.36 25.26
C GLY A 412 -23.47 -2.48 24.22
N ARG A 413 -23.47 -2.09 22.94
CA ARG A 413 -23.44 -3.02 21.80
C ARG A 413 -22.26 -2.75 20.88
N LEU A 414 -21.80 -3.80 20.24
CA LEU A 414 -20.82 -3.77 19.17
C LEU A 414 -21.49 -4.28 17.90
N VAL A 415 -21.22 -3.65 16.77
CA VAL A 415 -21.46 -4.24 15.45
C VAL A 415 -20.18 -4.19 14.64
N VAL A 416 -19.91 -5.26 13.92
CA VAL A 416 -18.70 -5.41 13.10
C VAL A 416 -19.13 -5.85 11.70
N GLN A 417 -18.62 -5.19 10.67
CA GLN A 417 -18.56 -5.77 9.33
C GLN A 417 -17.66 -7.02 9.37
N ALA A 418 -18.04 -8.09 8.67
CA ALA A 418 -17.34 -9.37 8.76
C ALA A 418 -17.05 -10.02 7.38
N GLY A 419 -17.07 -9.23 6.30
CA GLY A 419 -16.89 -9.72 4.94
C GLY A 419 -18.03 -10.63 4.48
N SER A 420 -17.79 -11.37 3.39
CA SER A 420 -18.82 -12.22 2.78
C SER A 420 -18.89 -13.62 3.41
N PRO A 421 -20.04 -14.06 3.96
CA PRO A 421 -20.22 -15.46 4.38
C PRO A 421 -20.33 -16.44 3.20
N TYR A 422 -20.48 -15.95 1.95
CA TYR A 422 -20.50 -16.76 0.74
C TYR A 422 -19.11 -16.86 0.10
N PHE A 423 -18.47 -15.72 -0.19
CA PHE A 423 -17.16 -15.69 -0.85
C PHE A 423 -16.00 -15.96 0.10
N ALA A 424 -16.10 -15.55 1.37
CA ALA A 424 -15.05 -15.67 2.38
C ALA A 424 -15.56 -16.28 3.71
N PRO A 425 -16.13 -17.50 3.68
CA PRO A 425 -16.81 -18.09 4.83
C PRO A 425 -15.89 -18.32 6.04
N ARG A 426 -14.64 -18.73 5.86
CA ARG A 426 -13.71 -18.91 6.99
C ARG A 426 -13.32 -17.57 7.59
N SER A 427 -13.16 -16.54 6.78
CA SER A 427 -12.91 -15.18 7.26
C SER A 427 -14.09 -14.69 8.12
N TYR A 428 -15.33 -14.77 7.60
CA TYR A 428 -16.55 -14.38 8.31
C TYR A 428 -16.70 -15.10 9.66
N TRP A 429 -16.59 -16.43 9.66
CA TRP A 429 -16.76 -17.23 10.89
C TRP A 429 -15.58 -17.09 11.87
N SER A 430 -14.36 -16.79 11.39
CA SER A 430 -13.22 -16.50 12.26
C SER A 430 -13.37 -15.13 12.94
N ILE A 431 -13.92 -14.14 12.25
CA ILE A 431 -14.24 -12.82 12.82
C ILE A 431 -15.28 -12.98 13.92
N GLU A 432 -16.41 -13.65 13.65
CA GLU A 432 -17.43 -13.92 14.67
C GLU A 432 -16.83 -14.66 15.88
N ARG A 433 -15.99 -15.67 15.63
CA ARG A 433 -15.34 -16.46 16.70
C ARG A 433 -14.44 -15.59 17.55
N SER A 434 -13.69 -14.68 16.93
CA SER A 434 -12.79 -13.74 17.61
C SER A 434 -13.56 -12.75 18.49
N VAL A 435 -14.70 -12.23 18.01
CA VAL A 435 -15.61 -11.40 18.81
C VAL A 435 -16.14 -12.19 20.00
N ARG A 436 -16.58 -13.43 19.79
CA ARG A 436 -17.10 -14.28 20.86
C ARG A 436 -16.05 -14.61 21.92
N GLU A 437 -14.84 -14.98 21.52
CA GLU A 437 -13.74 -15.30 22.45
C GLU A 437 -13.23 -14.07 23.22
N ALA A 438 -13.44 -12.86 22.71
CA ALA A 438 -13.20 -11.61 23.44
C ALA A 438 -14.24 -11.33 24.55
N GLY A 439 -15.22 -12.22 24.76
CA GLY A 439 -16.20 -12.15 25.85
C GLY A 439 -17.51 -11.48 25.48
N PHE A 440 -17.93 -11.62 24.21
CA PHE A 440 -19.21 -11.17 23.71
C PHE A 440 -20.15 -12.35 23.39
N ALA A 441 -21.45 -12.11 23.53
CA ALA A 441 -22.47 -12.92 22.89
C ALA A 441 -22.82 -12.30 21.53
N THR A 442 -22.83 -13.13 20.48
CA THR A 442 -22.87 -12.73 19.08
C THR A 442 -24.18 -13.14 18.40
N VAL A 443 -24.62 -12.32 17.45
CA VAL A 443 -25.68 -12.62 16.48
C VAL A 443 -25.15 -12.33 15.08
N PRO A 444 -24.74 -13.37 14.33
CA PRO A 444 -24.33 -13.23 12.93
C PRO A 444 -25.56 -13.00 12.04
N TYR A 445 -25.44 -12.12 11.05
CA TYR A 445 -26.46 -11.87 10.02
C TYR A 445 -25.80 -11.38 8.73
N HIS A 446 -26.54 -11.42 7.61
CA HIS A 446 -26.02 -11.06 6.30
C HIS A 446 -27.12 -10.52 5.38
N VAL A 447 -26.74 -9.67 4.41
CA VAL A 447 -27.65 -9.11 3.40
C VAL A 447 -26.96 -9.04 2.04
N ASP A 448 -27.77 -9.00 0.98
CA ASP A 448 -27.27 -8.81 -0.38
C ASP A 448 -27.06 -7.32 -0.69
N VAL A 449 -25.81 -6.95 -0.95
CA VAL A 449 -25.36 -5.63 -1.40
C VAL A 449 -24.85 -5.81 -2.83
N PRO A 450 -25.59 -5.44 -3.89
CA PRO A 450 -25.27 -5.81 -5.28
C PRO A 450 -23.83 -5.58 -5.74
N SER A 451 -23.18 -4.52 -5.26
CA SER A 451 -21.79 -4.18 -5.56
C SER A 451 -20.76 -5.05 -4.82
N PHE A 452 -21.13 -5.69 -3.70
CA PHE A 452 -20.30 -6.59 -2.90
C PHE A 452 -20.73 -8.06 -2.95
N GLY A 453 -21.97 -8.33 -3.37
CA GLY A 453 -22.67 -9.59 -3.21
C GLY A 453 -23.21 -9.81 -1.80
N ASP A 454 -23.18 -11.07 -1.35
CA ASP A 454 -23.64 -11.45 -0.01
C ASP A 454 -22.67 -10.94 1.06
N TRP A 455 -23.10 -10.02 1.92
CA TRP A 455 -22.23 -9.34 2.88
C TRP A 455 -22.70 -9.51 4.32
N GLY A 456 -21.75 -9.81 5.20
CA GLY A 456 -22.01 -10.25 6.55
C GLY A 456 -21.64 -9.24 7.64
N PHE A 457 -22.36 -9.34 8.75
CA PHE A 457 -22.21 -8.54 9.95
C PHE A 457 -22.29 -9.41 11.20
N VAL A 458 -21.72 -8.92 12.30
CA VAL A 458 -21.83 -9.54 13.63
C VAL A 458 -22.28 -8.48 14.62
N LEU A 459 -23.53 -8.61 15.11
CA LEU A 459 -24.03 -7.83 16.23
C LEU A 459 -23.62 -8.53 17.54
N ALA A 460 -23.18 -7.78 18.54
CA ALA A 460 -22.62 -8.33 19.75
C ALA A 460 -22.91 -7.48 20.98
N ALA A 461 -23.01 -8.13 22.14
CA ALA A 461 -23.09 -7.47 23.45
C ALA A 461 -22.17 -8.19 24.45
N PRO A 462 -21.54 -7.47 25.41
CA PRO A 462 -20.70 -8.10 26.42
C PRO A 462 -21.48 -9.13 27.27
N GLY A 463 -20.86 -10.29 27.53
CA GLY A 463 -21.45 -11.33 28.38
C GLY A 463 -21.99 -12.53 27.61
N THR A 464 -23.04 -13.17 28.14
CA THR A 464 -23.58 -14.44 27.62
C THR A 464 -24.92 -14.32 26.91
N ALA A 465 -25.61 -13.18 27.05
CA ALA A 465 -26.90 -12.94 26.42
C ALA A 465 -26.72 -12.20 25.10
N ALA A 466 -27.11 -12.84 23.99
CA ALA A 466 -27.01 -12.23 22.68
C ALA A 466 -27.99 -11.04 22.56
N PRO A 467 -27.59 -9.93 21.92
CA PRO A 467 -28.49 -8.81 21.69
C PRO A 467 -29.61 -9.19 20.71
N ALA A 468 -30.78 -8.57 20.85
CA ALA A 468 -31.86 -8.76 19.88
C ALA A 468 -31.50 -8.10 18.53
N LEU A 469 -31.65 -8.85 17.43
CA LEU A 469 -31.48 -8.34 16.08
C LEU A 469 -32.79 -7.70 15.60
N GLU A 470 -33.03 -6.46 16.03
CA GLU A 470 -34.26 -5.71 15.76
C GLU A 470 -33.97 -4.25 15.42
N LEU A 471 -34.87 -3.62 14.68
CA LEU A 471 -34.83 -2.19 14.44
C LEU A 471 -35.29 -1.40 15.68
N PRO A 472 -34.71 -0.22 15.94
CA PRO A 472 -35.25 0.70 16.94
C PRO A 472 -36.72 1.05 16.65
N ALA A 473 -37.55 1.10 17.69
CA ALA A 473 -38.97 1.42 17.53
C ALA A 473 -39.23 2.84 17.00
N ASP A 474 -38.25 3.73 17.19
CA ASP A 474 -38.19 5.11 16.73
C ASP A 474 -37.37 5.29 15.44
N ALA A 475 -36.99 4.19 14.77
CA ALA A 475 -36.29 4.28 13.49
C ALA A 475 -37.17 4.98 12.44
N LEU A 476 -36.59 5.97 11.76
CA LEU A 476 -37.22 6.60 10.60
C LEU A 476 -37.38 5.57 9.46
N PRO A 477 -38.32 5.79 8.51
CA PRO A 477 -38.44 4.94 7.34
C PRO A 477 -37.10 4.81 6.60
N LEU A 478 -36.65 3.56 6.47
CA LEU A 478 -35.40 3.19 5.81
C LEU A 478 -35.67 2.78 4.35
N ARG A 479 -34.64 2.82 3.49
CA ARG A 479 -34.77 2.52 2.06
C ARG A 479 -34.73 1.02 1.78
N PHE A 480 -33.99 0.26 2.57
CA PHE A 480 -33.80 -1.19 2.42
C PHE A 480 -34.30 -1.96 3.63
N LEU A 481 -33.83 -1.59 4.81
CA LEU A 481 -33.95 -2.44 5.99
C LEU A 481 -35.35 -2.32 6.61
N THR A 482 -36.02 -3.47 6.74
CA THR A 482 -37.31 -3.60 7.44
C THR A 482 -37.20 -4.69 8.50
N PRO A 483 -38.15 -4.79 9.47
CA PRO A 483 -38.10 -5.87 10.46
C PRO A 483 -38.11 -7.28 9.83
N SER A 484 -38.83 -7.48 8.73
CA SER A 484 -38.86 -8.77 8.03
C SER A 484 -37.57 -9.07 7.28
N VAL A 485 -36.96 -8.06 6.63
CA VAL A 485 -35.66 -8.19 5.99
C VAL A 485 -34.58 -8.52 7.03
N LEU A 486 -34.59 -7.83 8.17
CA LEU A 486 -33.62 -8.07 9.24
C LEU A 486 -33.80 -9.46 9.90
N ALA A 487 -35.04 -9.92 10.07
CA ALA A 487 -35.29 -11.29 10.54
C ALA A 487 -34.79 -12.34 9.53
N ALA A 488 -34.98 -12.10 8.23
CA ALA A 488 -34.46 -12.96 7.18
C ALA A 488 -32.92 -12.96 7.13
N ALA A 489 -32.28 -11.81 7.40
CA ALA A 489 -30.82 -11.66 7.40
C ALA A 489 -30.10 -12.56 8.43
N ALA A 490 -30.79 -13.00 9.50
CA ALA A 490 -30.24 -13.95 10.47
C ALA A 490 -30.29 -15.41 10.01
N THR A 491 -30.90 -15.69 8.85
CA THR A 491 -31.14 -17.05 8.36
C THR A 491 -30.09 -17.45 7.33
N PHE A 492 -29.18 -18.36 7.73
CA PHE A 492 -28.21 -18.96 6.82
C PHE A 492 -28.81 -20.19 6.13
N PRO A 493 -28.62 -20.35 4.81
CA PRO A 493 -29.19 -21.48 4.08
C PRO A 493 -28.43 -22.79 4.35
N ALA A 494 -29.06 -23.92 4.10
CA ALA A 494 -28.55 -25.24 4.48
C ALA A 494 -27.23 -25.64 3.78
N ASP A 495 -26.97 -25.08 2.60
CA ASP A 495 -25.73 -25.23 1.83
C ASP A 495 -24.57 -24.35 2.33
N ARG A 496 -24.86 -23.39 3.22
CA ARG A 496 -23.88 -22.48 3.85
C ARG A 496 -23.97 -22.55 5.37
N PRO A 497 -23.71 -23.72 5.97
CA PRO A 497 -23.72 -23.84 7.42
C PRO A 497 -22.57 -23.03 8.04
N ARG A 498 -22.69 -22.79 9.34
CA ARG A 498 -21.60 -22.23 10.14
C ARG A 498 -20.34 -23.09 9.98
N VAL A 499 -19.21 -22.46 9.66
CA VAL A 499 -17.92 -23.13 9.54
C VAL A 499 -17.19 -23.06 10.87
N ASP A 500 -16.68 -24.21 11.35
CA ASP A 500 -15.86 -24.25 12.56
C ASP A 500 -14.41 -23.90 12.22
N VAL A 501 -14.03 -22.67 12.53
CA VAL A 501 -12.69 -22.13 12.33
C VAL A 501 -12.17 -21.47 13.60
N PRO A 502 -10.85 -21.53 13.86
CA PRO A 502 -10.26 -20.85 15.01
C PRO A 502 -10.34 -19.32 14.89
N ALA A 503 -10.37 -18.66 16.05
CA ALA A 503 -10.26 -17.22 16.15
C ALA A 503 -8.88 -16.72 15.68
N SER A 504 -8.84 -15.44 15.34
CA SER A 504 -7.63 -14.72 14.98
C SER A 504 -7.02 -14.02 16.20
N THR A 505 -5.71 -14.11 16.37
CA THR A 505 -4.97 -13.43 17.44
C THR A 505 -3.84 -12.59 16.84
N LEU A 506 -3.25 -11.68 17.62
CA LEU A 506 -2.10 -10.91 17.15
C LEU A 506 -0.89 -11.79 16.79
N LEU A 507 -0.71 -12.92 17.49
CA LEU A 507 0.39 -13.86 17.23
C LEU A 507 0.10 -14.81 16.08
N GLN A 508 -1.18 -15.11 15.84
CA GLN A 508 -1.65 -15.97 14.75
C GLN A 508 -2.84 -15.28 14.07
N PRO A 509 -2.60 -14.32 13.15
CA PRO A 509 -3.65 -13.57 12.48
C PRO A 509 -4.30 -14.43 11.39
N ARG A 510 -4.99 -15.52 11.77
CA ARG A 510 -5.54 -16.53 10.85
C ARG A 510 -6.52 -15.94 9.84
N VAL A 511 -7.22 -14.88 10.21
CA VAL A 511 -8.12 -14.15 9.32
C VAL A 511 -7.40 -13.64 8.06
N LEU A 512 -6.11 -13.27 8.17
CA LEU A 512 -5.28 -12.86 7.04
C LEU A 512 -5.03 -14.01 6.05
N GLU A 513 -4.77 -15.21 6.59
CA GLU A 513 -4.58 -16.41 5.78
C GLU A 513 -5.87 -16.81 5.07
N TYR A 514 -7.01 -16.68 5.74
CA TYR A 514 -8.33 -16.96 5.16
C TYR A 514 -8.69 -15.95 4.08
N ALA A 515 -8.55 -14.66 4.33
CA ALA A 515 -8.85 -13.60 3.36
C ALA A 515 -8.04 -13.81 2.06
N ARG A 516 -6.73 -14.05 2.17
CA ARG A 516 -5.85 -14.28 1.00
C ARG A 516 -6.11 -15.58 0.24
N ALA A 517 -6.80 -16.55 0.85
CA ALA A 517 -7.06 -17.86 0.27
C ALA A 517 -8.45 -17.96 -0.38
N GLU A 518 -9.44 -17.23 0.13
CA GLU A 518 -10.86 -17.43 -0.22
C GLU A 518 -11.31 -16.61 -1.43
N TRP A 519 -10.73 -15.44 -1.68
CA TRP A 519 -11.01 -14.64 -2.87
C TRP A 519 -10.33 -15.16 -4.15
N ARG A 520 -9.62 -16.29 -4.09
CA ARG A 520 -8.93 -16.85 -5.26
C ARG A 520 -9.93 -17.48 -6.24
N GLY A 521 -10.23 -16.77 -7.32
CA GLY A 521 -11.03 -17.27 -8.45
C GLY A 521 -12.33 -16.51 -8.73
N TYR A 522 -12.54 -15.35 -8.09
CA TYR A 522 -13.65 -14.44 -8.34
C TYR A 522 -13.18 -13.09 -8.86
#